data_AF-A0A345PFP5-F1
#
_entry.id   AF-A0A345PFP5-F1
#
_cell.length_a   1.000
_cell.length_b   1.000
_cell.length_c   1.000
_cell.angle_alpha   90.00
_cell.angle_beta   90.00
_cell.angle_gamma   90.00
#
_symmetry.space_group_name_H-M   'P 1'
#
loop_
_entity.id
_entity.type
_entity.pdbx_description
1 polymer ?
#
loop_
_entity_poly.entity_id
_entity_poly.type
_entity_poly.pdbx_seq_one_letter_code
_entity_poly.pdbx_strand_id
1 'polypeptide(L)'
;MKKVGFILGIVIVIIAVFIFVNKLYYPSLPIENLSAKDAIDILKESDSKIAEFAVEGDSIWYITSSENKGISIADENIKQMIVSNGWEFKQKDGSGLFFEKDAAKLIATTQMWTKNYVLVKTPKF
;
A
#
# COMPACT_ATOMS: atom_id res chain seq x y z
N MET A 1 -31.73 26.86 -22.74
CA MET A 1 -30.67 25.94 -23.23
C MET A 1 -29.28 26.29 -22.70
N LYS A 2 -28.77 27.54 -22.83
CA LYS A 2 -27.42 27.92 -22.32
C LYS A 2 -27.21 27.74 -20.81
N LYS A 3 -28.21 28.07 -19.99
CA LYS A 3 -28.15 27.92 -18.52
C LYS A 3 -28.10 26.45 -18.07
N VAL A 4 -28.80 25.56 -18.78
CA VAL A 4 -28.83 24.12 -18.47
C VAL A 4 -27.47 23.48 -18.79
N GLY A 5 -26.86 23.82 -19.93
CA GLY A 5 -25.50 23.37 -20.27
C GLY A 5 -24.45 23.86 -19.27
N PHE A 6 -24.58 25.10 -18.79
CA PHE A 6 -23.70 25.65 -17.76
C PHE A 6 -23.83 24.92 -16.41
N ILE A 7 -25.06 24.64 -15.96
CA ILE A 7 -25.32 23.88 -14.72
C ILE A 7 -24.76 22.45 -14.83
N LEU A 8 -25.00 21.76 -15.94
CA LEU A 8 -24.44 20.43 -16.20
C LEU A 8 -22.90 20.43 -16.17
N GLY A 9 -22.27 21.45 -16.76
CA GLY A 9 -20.81 21.60 -16.71
C GLY A 9 -20.28 21.72 -15.29
N ILE A 10 -20.93 22.52 -14.43
CA ILE A 10 -20.55 22.66 -13.03
C ILE A 10 -20.68 21.32 -12.28
N VAL A 11 -21.78 20.60 -12.50
CA VAL A 11 -22.00 19.29 -11.84
C VAL A 11 -20.91 18.30 -12.21
N ILE A 12 -20.51 18.23 -13.48
CA ILE A 12 -19.43 17.35 -13.93
C ILE A 12 -18.11 17.69 -13.24
N VAL A 13 -17.78 18.99 -13.12
CA VAL A 13 -16.56 19.43 -12.43
C VAL A 13 -16.60 19.05 -10.95
N ILE A 14 -17.73 19.24 -10.26
CA ILE A 14 -17.89 18.86 -8.85
C ILE A 14 -17.68 17.35 -8.67
N ILE A 15 -18.27 16.53 -9.54
CA ILE A 15 -18.10 15.06 -9.50
C ILE A 15 -16.64 14.68 -9.74
N ALA A 16 -15.98 15.30 -10.73
CA ALA A 16 -14.57 15.02 -11.03
C ALA A 16 -13.66 15.37 -9.84
N VAL A 17 -13.89 16.52 -9.20
CA VAL A 17 -13.16 16.93 -7.99
C VAL A 17 -13.42 15.94 -6.85
N PHE A 18 -14.68 15.54 -6.64
CA PHE A 18 -15.04 14.57 -5.61
C PHE A 18 -14.32 13.23 -5.79
N ILE A 19 -14.31 12.69 -7.01
CA ILE A 19 -13.58 11.45 -7.36
C ILE A 19 -12.08 11.61 -7.10
N PHE A 20 -11.51 12.75 -7.49
CA PHE A 20 -10.07 13.01 -7.36
C PHE A 20 -9.63 13.14 -5.89
N VAL A 21 -10.39 13.86 -5.07
CA VAL A 21 -10.09 14.09 -3.65
C VAL A 21 -10.21 12.78 -2.86
N ASN A 22 -11.27 12.01 -3.10
CA ASN A 22 -11.51 10.75 -2.42
C ASN A 22 -10.71 9.57 -3.00
N LYS A 23 -9.88 9.82 -4.01
CA LYS A 23 -9.04 8.79 -4.66
C LYS A 23 -9.85 7.58 -5.15
N LEU A 24 -11.11 7.78 -5.56
CA LEU A 24 -12.04 6.71 -5.97
C LEU A 24 -11.65 6.02 -7.30
N TYR A 25 -10.62 6.53 -7.96
CA TYR A 25 -10.04 5.95 -9.17
C TYR A 25 -9.01 4.85 -8.88
N TYR A 26 -8.61 4.65 -7.61
CA TYR A 26 -7.76 3.51 -7.25
C TYR A 26 -8.57 2.23 -7.07
N PRO A 27 -7.98 1.07 -7.38
CA PRO A 27 -8.61 -0.22 -7.10
C PRO A 27 -8.85 -0.37 -5.60
N SER A 28 -9.82 -1.21 -5.22
CA SER A 28 -10.04 -1.56 -3.82
C SER A 28 -8.78 -2.18 -3.20
N LEU A 29 -8.59 -1.94 -1.91
CA LEU A 29 -7.57 -2.65 -1.14
C LEU A 29 -8.01 -4.11 -0.93
N PRO A 30 -7.08 -5.04 -0.72
CA PRO A 30 -7.39 -6.43 -0.38
C PRO A 30 -7.84 -6.56 1.10
N ILE A 31 -8.56 -5.56 1.62
CA ILE A 31 -9.17 -5.51 2.96
C ILE A 31 -10.49 -4.73 2.87
N GLU A 32 -11.50 -5.14 3.63
CA GLU A 32 -12.88 -4.63 3.44
C GLU A 32 -13.15 -3.25 4.07
N ASN A 33 -12.39 -2.86 5.10
CA ASN A 33 -12.74 -1.73 5.98
C ASN A 33 -11.83 -0.49 5.84
N LEU A 34 -11.05 -0.37 4.76
CA LEU A 34 -10.15 0.77 4.58
C LEU A 34 -10.16 1.26 3.14
N SER A 35 -10.21 2.58 2.96
CA SER A 35 -10.20 3.15 1.62
C SER A 35 -8.78 3.29 1.08
N ALA A 36 -8.65 3.34 -0.25
CA ALA A 36 -7.39 3.65 -0.92
C ALA A 36 -6.76 4.97 -0.43
N LYS A 37 -7.60 5.97 -0.15
CA LYS A 37 -7.17 7.27 0.38
C LYS A 37 -6.51 7.09 1.75
N ASP A 38 -7.15 6.36 2.66
CA ASP A 38 -6.67 6.23 4.05
C ASP A 38 -5.31 5.54 4.10
N ALA A 39 -5.10 4.45 3.35
CA ALA A 39 -3.80 3.79 3.30
C ALA A 39 -2.70 4.71 2.74
N ILE A 40 -3.01 5.49 1.70
CA ILE A 40 -2.06 6.43 1.10
C ILE A 40 -1.76 7.59 2.04
N ASP A 41 -2.75 8.09 2.77
CA ASP A 41 -2.57 9.18 3.71
C ASP A 41 -1.72 8.74 4.91
N ILE A 42 -1.97 7.54 5.47
CA ILE A 42 -1.12 6.91 6.49
C ILE A 42 0.34 6.83 6.04
N LEU A 43 0.61 6.42 4.79
CA LEU A 43 1.97 6.39 4.26
C LEU A 43 2.61 7.78 4.16
N LYS A 44 1.85 8.80 3.75
CA LYS A 44 2.38 10.17 3.59
C LYS A 44 2.64 10.86 4.92
N GLU A 45 1.84 10.56 5.93
CA GLU A 45 1.97 11.10 7.28
C GLU A 45 3.06 10.38 8.08
N SER A 46 3.45 9.17 7.64
CA SER A 46 4.57 8.42 8.21
C SER A 46 5.92 9.01 7.78
N ASP A 47 6.85 9.12 8.73
CA ASP A 47 8.27 9.44 8.43
C ASP A 47 9.03 8.25 7.81
N SER A 48 8.38 7.07 7.72
CA SER A 48 8.96 5.84 7.16
C SER A 48 8.55 5.65 5.69
N LYS A 49 9.43 5.01 4.92
CA LYS A 49 9.16 4.64 3.51
C LYS A 49 8.10 3.54 3.36
N ILE A 50 7.80 2.85 4.46
CA ILE A 50 6.79 1.80 4.55
C ILE A 50 5.95 2.06 5.80
N ALA A 51 4.63 1.95 5.67
CA ALA A 51 3.69 2.20 6.75
C ALA A 51 2.70 1.04 6.89
N GLU A 52 2.45 0.64 8.13
CA GLU A 52 1.35 -0.26 8.47
C GLU A 52 0.03 0.49 8.27
N PHE A 53 -0.94 -0.12 7.60
CA PHE A 53 -2.26 0.49 7.42
C PHE A 53 -3.42 -0.40 7.89
N ALA A 54 -3.18 -1.70 8.12
CA ALA A 54 -4.20 -2.59 8.64
C ALA A 54 -3.62 -3.87 9.27
N VAL A 55 -4.39 -4.44 10.19
CA VAL A 55 -4.17 -5.76 10.77
C VAL A 55 -5.42 -6.61 10.51
N GLU A 56 -5.23 -7.78 9.90
CA GLU A 56 -6.32 -8.69 9.53
C GLU A 56 -5.96 -10.12 10.00
N GLY A 57 -6.63 -10.58 11.06
CA GLY A 57 -6.31 -11.87 11.69
C GLY A 57 -4.86 -11.90 12.18
N ASP A 58 -4.07 -12.85 11.68
CA ASP A 58 -2.65 -13.01 11.98
C ASP A 58 -1.73 -12.31 10.97
N SER A 59 -2.29 -11.52 10.06
CA SER A 59 -1.54 -10.77 9.06
C SER A 59 -1.51 -9.28 9.36
N ILE A 60 -0.39 -8.65 9.03
CA ILE A 60 -0.21 -7.20 9.00
C ILE A 60 -0.04 -6.77 7.55
N TRP A 61 -0.74 -5.71 7.17
CA TRP A 61 -0.68 -5.09 5.85
C TRP A 61 0.05 -3.76 5.91
N TYR A 62 1.05 -3.64 5.03
CA TYR A 62 1.84 -2.45 4.85
C TYR A 62 1.70 -1.90 3.43
N ILE A 63 1.91 -0.60 3.30
CA ILE A 63 1.94 0.10 2.02
C ILE A 63 3.29 0.82 1.88
N THR A 64 3.82 0.85 0.67
CA THR A 64 5.04 1.57 0.32
C THR A 64 4.89 2.21 -1.06
N SER A 65 5.57 3.33 -1.27
CA SER A 65 5.72 3.93 -2.59
C SER A 65 6.60 3.04 -3.46
N SER A 66 6.27 2.91 -4.75
CA SER A 66 7.13 2.25 -5.73
C SER A 66 8.28 3.15 -6.20
N GLU A 67 8.22 4.46 -5.89
CA GLU A 67 9.16 5.48 -6.38
C GLU A 67 9.40 5.46 -7.91
N ASN A 68 8.43 4.99 -8.70
CA ASN A 68 8.59 4.68 -10.14
C ASN A 68 9.67 3.62 -10.47
N LYS A 69 10.19 2.92 -9.47
CA LYS A 69 11.18 1.84 -9.59
C LYS A 69 10.54 0.44 -9.44
N GLY A 70 9.24 0.39 -9.17
CA GLY A 70 8.46 -0.86 -9.13
C GLY A 70 8.57 -1.61 -7.80
N ILE A 71 8.43 -2.94 -7.86
CA ILE A 71 8.40 -3.82 -6.69
C ILE A 71 9.75 -3.87 -5.94
N SER A 72 10.88 -3.66 -6.60
CA SER A 72 12.20 -3.80 -5.97
C SER A 72 12.41 -2.86 -4.78
N ILE A 73 11.90 -1.63 -4.84
CA ILE A 73 11.96 -0.69 -3.70
C ILE A 73 11.11 -1.18 -2.53
N ALA A 74 9.97 -1.79 -2.81
CA ALA A 74 9.14 -2.36 -1.76
C ALA A 74 9.85 -3.52 -1.07
N ASP A 75 10.50 -4.39 -1.84
CA ASP A 75 11.31 -5.50 -1.32
C ASP A 75 12.45 -4.98 -0.42
N GLU A 76 13.11 -3.90 -0.82
CA GLU A 76 14.16 -3.27 -0.01
C GLU A 76 13.61 -2.67 1.28
N ASN A 77 12.52 -1.90 1.20
CA ASN A 77 11.90 -1.25 2.36
C ASN A 77 11.41 -2.28 3.39
N ILE A 78 10.68 -3.32 2.95
CA ILE A 78 10.21 -4.36 3.88
C ILE A 78 11.37 -5.19 4.44
N LYS A 79 12.38 -5.51 3.62
CA LYS A 79 13.58 -6.22 4.10
C LYS A 79 14.28 -5.42 5.19
N GLN A 80 14.49 -4.11 4.99
CA GLN A 80 15.11 -3.25 6.00
C GLN A 80 14.28 -3.19 7.29
N MET A 81 12.95 -3.05 7.17
CA MET A 81 12.04 -3.02 8.32
C MET A 81 12.07 -4.33 9.11
N ILE A 82 12.04 -5.49 8.45
CA ILE A 82 12.02 -6.78 9.14
C ILE A 82 13.40 -7.08 9.76
N VAL A 83 14.49 -6.78 9.04
CA VAL A 83 15.85 -6.96 9.57
C VAL A 83 16.13 -6.05 10.76
N SER A 84 15.62 -4.82 10.78
CA SER A 84 15.78 -3.93 11.94
C SER A 84 15.04 -4.44 13.19
N ASN A 85 14.06 -5.34 13.04
CA ASN A 85 13.38 -6.06 14.12
C ASN A 85 14.09 -7.36 14.54
N GLY A 86 15.33 -7.56 14.09
CA GLY A 86 16.21 -8.66 14.51
C GLY A 86 15.95 -9.98 13.77
N TRP A 87 15.27 -9.94 12.63
CA TRP A 87 15.13 -11.09 11.73
C TRP A 87 16.28 -11.12 10.70
N GLU A 88 16.66 -12.30 10.25
CA GLU A 88 17.69 -12.47 9.23
C GLU A 88 17.04 -12.76 7.87
N PHE A 89 17.36 -11.95 6.85
CA PHE A 89 16.91 -12.23 5.47
C PHE A 89 17.67 -13.42 4.88
N LYS A 90 16.95 -14.39 4.33
CA LYS A 90 17.53 -15.59 3.73
C LYS A 90 17.52 -15.56 2.22
N GLN A 91 16.34 -15.35 1.64
CA GLN A 91 16.17 -15.40 0.19
C GLN A 91 14.89 -14.70 -0.25
N LYS A 92 14.79 -14.49 -1.56
CA LYS A 92 13.57 -14.08 -2.24
C LYS A 92 13.19 -15.13 -3.27
N ASP A 93 11.94 -15.53 -3.30
CA ASP A 93 11.36 -16.38 -4.34
C ASP A 93 10.00 -15.82 -4.78
N GLY A 94 9.88 -15.48 -6.07
CA GLY A 94 8.72 -14.76 -6.60
C GLY A 94 8.46 -13.43 -5.87
N SER A 95 7.28 -13.30 -5.27
CA SER A 95 6.89 -12.17 -4.42
C SER A 95 7.22 -12.35 -2.93
N GLY A 96 7.69 -13.53 -2.54
CA GLY A 96 7.97 -13.86 -1.14
C GLY A 96 9.41 -13.55 -0.74
N LEU A 97 9.57 -12.79 0.34
CA LEU A 97 10.83 -12.58 1.02
C LEU A 97 10.84 -13.43 2.30
N PHE A 98 11.85 -14.28 2.43
CA PHE A 98 11.96 -15.26 3.50
C PHE A 98 12.96 -14.78 4.56
N PHE A 99 12.54 -14.87 5.82
CA PHE A 99 13.31 -14.46 6.98
C PHE A 99 13.30 -15.53 8.07
N GLU A 100 14.33 -15.56 8.90
CA GLU A 100 14.43 -16.47 10.04
C GLU A 100 14.90 -15.74 11.31
N LYS A 101 14.40 -16.20 12.47
CA LYS A 101 14.81 -15.74 13.80
C LYS A 101 14.55 -16.86 14.82
N ASP A 102 15.57 -17.30 15.55
CA ASP A 102 15.44 -18.32 16.60
C ASP A 102 14.62 -19.57 16.17
N ALA A 103 14.91 -20.11 14.98
CA ALA A 103 14.21 -21.21 14.31
C ALA A 103 12.77 -20.92 13.81
N ALA A 104 12.21 -19.75 14.09
CA ALA A 104 10.98 -19.27 13.47
C ALA A 104 11.23 -18.79 12.04
N LYS A 105 10.21 -18.95 11.18
CA LYS A 105 10.22 -18.52 9.78
C LYS A 105 9.15 -17.46 9.55
N LEU A 106 9.51 -16.44 8.79
CA LEU A 106 8.60 -15.39 8.36
C LEU A 106 8.69 -15.22 6.85
N ILE A 107 7.53 -15.04 6.21
CA ILE A 107 7.45 -14.74 4.79
C ILE A 107 6.69 -13.42 4.62
N ALA A 108 7.36 -12.42 4.05
CA ALA A 108 6.72 -11.18 3.62
C ALA A 108 6.42 -11.25 2.14
N THR A 109 5.17 -11.00 1.75
CA THR A 109 4.73 -11.09 0.35
C THR A 109 4.48 -9.70 -0.20
N THR A 110 5.18 -9.31 -1.27
CA THR A 110 4.98 -8.03 -1.97
C THR A 110 4.02 -8.17 -3.15
N GLN A 111 3.11 -7.21 -3.31
CA GLN A 111 2.12 -7.19 -4.39
C GLN A 111 2.01 -5.79 -4.98
N MET A 112 2.15 -5.69 -6.31
CA MET A 112 1.84 -4.44 -7.00
C MET A 112 0.34 -4.16 -6.91
N TRP A 113 -0.01 -3.01 -6.35
CA TRP A 113 -1.41 -2.56 -6.26
C TRP A 113 -1.72 -1.51 -7.31
N THR A 114 -0.82 -0.55 -7.48
CA THR A 114 -0.87 0.43 -8.57
C THR A 114 0.54 0.65 -9.11
N LYS A 115 0.67 1.43 -10.19
CA LYS A 115 1.99 1.86 -10.69
C LYS A 115 2.85 2.53 -9.60
N ASN A 116 2.22 3.22 -8.65
CA ASN A 116 2.89 4.07 -7.67
C ASN A 116 2.97 3.45 -6.27
N TYR A 117 2.22 2.38 -6.00
CA TYR A 117 2.07 1.83 -4.66
C TYR A 117 2.14 0.30 -4.67
N VAL A 118 2.85 -0.22 -3.69
CA VAL A 118 3.03 -1.65 -3.45
C VAL A 118 2.44 -1.96 -2.08
N LEU A 119 1.72 -3.07 -1.99
CA LEU A 119 1.23 -3.61 -0.74
C LEU A 119 2.16 -4.73 -0.30
N VAL A 120 2.34 -4.87 1.00
CA VAL A 120 3.13 -5.93 1.60
C VAL A 120 2.32 -6.60 2.68
N LYS A 121 2.24 -7.92 2.65
CA LYS A 121 1.58 -8.74 3.67
C LYS A 121 2.63 -9.51 4.44
N THR A 122 2.61 -9.41 5.76
CA THR A 122 3.45 -10.23 6.64
C THR A 122 2.58 -10.95 7.66
N PRO A 123 3.02 -12.07 8.24
CA PRO A 123 2.46 -12.50 9.53
C PRO A 123 2.80 -11.46 10.61
N LYS A 124 2.13 -11.52 11.77
CA LYS A 124 2.55 -10.82 12.98
C LYS A 124 3.87 -11.40 13.51
N PHE A 125 4.80 -10.55 13.98
CA PHE A 125 6.11 -10.96 14.48
C PHE A 125 6.69 -10.01 15.53
#